data_AF-A0A542YNL0-F1
#
_entry.id   AF-A0A542YNL0-F1
#
_cell.length_a   1.000
_cell.length_b   1.000
_cell.length_c   1.000
_cell.angle_alpha   90.00
_cell.angle_beta   90.00
_cell.angle_gamma   90.00
#
_symmetry.space_group_name_H-M   'P 1'
#
loop_
_entity.id
_entity.type
_entity.pdbx_description
1 polymer ?
#
loop_
_entity_poly.entity_id
_entity_poly.type
_entity_poly.pdbx_seq_one_letter_code
_entity_poly.pdbx_strand_id
1 'polypeptide(L)'
;MTRVVGALVGGAIAAAGGVSLGAGGLLPGLLLVAGGLALGWVTWSLNTPGRRIPPRITQTGAGDHGLFVPTQPNSPLQVIAFAVLGLLFLAGAGVLLYAVLTDSRWLSLVGVVVCLAFGVVFLVGAWAALRSRAAGPPGIVIGTQAVELRNRREAVAVPWDDITAVRAHWSGGARRGSMNSVENWLTLELTHPPAGTGTTPRRKDALAAVSGTPYPTVAVRELAVDPERLLEALRFYLANPSARVELAGQAAVSRVADGTVEQ
;
A
#
# COMPACT_ATOMS: atom_id res chain seq x y z
N MET A 1 -15.66 -1.31 -6.02
CA MET A 1 -15.64 -1.95 -7.36
C MET A 1 -14.54 -3.01 -7.49
N THR A 2 -13.31 -2.78 -7.01
CA THR A 2 -12.21 -3.78 -6.99
C THR A 2 -12.56 -5.10 -6.31
N ARG A 3 -13.36 -5.07 -5.23
CA ARG A 3 -13.87 -6.30 -4.57
C ARG A 3 -14.77 -7.13 -5.50
N VAL A 4 -15.64 -6.47 -6.25
CA VAL A 4 -16.60 -7.13 -7.16
C VAL A 4 -15.87 -7.68 -8.38
N VAL A 5 -14.96 -6.90 -8.97
CA VAL A 5 -14.14 -7.36 -10.10
C VAL A 5 -13.23 -8.51 -9.68
N GLY A 6 -12.57 -8.42 -8.52
CA GLY A 6 -11.73 -9.48 -7.97
C GLY A 6 -12.49 -10.77 -7.67
N ALA A 7 -13.67 -10.66 -7.06
CA ALA A 7 -14.55 -11.80 -6.80
C ALA A 7 -15.12 -12.40 -8.09
N LEU A 8 -15.48 -11.59 -9.09
CA LEU A 8 -15.97 -12.07 -10.38
C LEU A 8 -14.88 -12.77 -11.19
N VAL A 9 -13.68 -12.18 -11.25
CA VAL A 9 -12.53 -12.80 -11.93
C VAL A 9 -12.10 -14.07 -11.21
N GLY A 10 -11.99 -14.04 -9.89
CA GLY A 10 -11.69 -15.23 -9.08
C GLY A 10 -12.74 -16.33 -9.24
N GLY A 11 -14.03 -15.96 -9.23
CA GLY A 11 -15.15 -16.86 -9.42
C GLY A 11 -15.18 -17.48 -10.83
N ALA A 12 -14.89 -16.70 -11.87
CA ALA A 12 -14.80 -17.20 -13.25
C ALA A 12 -13.65 -18.20 -13.42
N ILE A 13 -12.49 -17.92 -12.83
CA ILE A 13 -11.33 -18.83 -12.84
C ILE A 13 -11.66 -20.12 -12.08
N ALA A 14 -12.33 -20.02 -10.93
CA ALA A 14 -12.74 -21.19 -10.16
C ALA A 14 -13.79 -22.04 -10.90
N ALA A 15 -14.75 -21.40 -11.56
CA ALA A 15 -15.76 -22.08 -12.39
C ALA A 15 -15.11 -22.82 -13.57
N ALA A 16 -14.15 -22.19 -14.26
CA ALA A 16 -13.37 -22.84 -15.32
C ALA A 16 -12.58 -24.05 -14.79
N GLY A 17 -12.03 -23.94 -13.58
CA GLY A 17 -11.40 -25.08 -12.89
C GLY A 17 -12.37 -26.23 -12.62
N GLY A 18 -13.59 -25.93 -12.17
CA GLY A 18 -14.65 -26.92 -11.98
C GLY A 18 -15.02 -27.67 -13.26
N VAL A 19 -15.10 -26.97 -14.39
CA VAL A 19 -15.33 -27.61 -15.72
C VAL A 19 -14.17 -28.53 -16.10
N SER A 20 -12.92 -28.11 -15.87
CA SER A 20 -11.75 -28.96 -16.12
C SER A 20 -11.72 -30.21 -15.24
N LEU A 21 -12.18 -30.13 -13.98
CA LEU A 21 -12.31 -31.29 -13.11
C LEU A 21 -13.34 -32.29 -13.67
N GLY A 22 -14.49 -31.80 -14.13
CA GLY A 22 -15.53 -32.61 -14.76
C GLY A 22 -15.08 -33.30 -16.04
N ALA A 23 -14.10 -32.73 -16.75
CA ALA A 23 -13.50 -33.30 -17.96
C ALA A 23 -12.35 -34.29 -17.69
N GLY A 24 -12.10 -34.66 -16.42
CA GLY A 24 -11.04 -35.60 -16.03
C GLY A 24 -9.66 -34.96 -15.82
N GLY A 25 -9.53 -33.64 -16.01
CA GLY A 25 -8.30 -32.89 -15.74
C GLY A 25 -8.16 -32.52 -14.26
N LEU A 26 -7.91 -33.49 -13.40
CA LEU A 26 -7.83 -33.31 -11.93
C LEU A 26 -6.84 -32.22 -11.50
N LEU A 27 -5.60 -32.30 -11.98
CA LEU A 27 -4.53 -31.36 -11.63
C LEU A 27 -4.77 -29.92 -12.13
N PRO A 28 -5.03 -29.67 -13.44
CA PRO A 28 -5.29 -28.32 -13.93
C PRO A 28 -6.59 -27.72 -13.35
N GLY A 29 -7.60 -28.55 -13.13
CA GLY A 29 -8.86 -28.12 -12.51
C GLY A 29 -8.68 -27.65 -11.06
N LEU A 30 -7.94 -28.41 -10.24
CA LEU A 30 -7.64 -28.02 -8.86
C LEU A 30 -6.81 -26.73 -8.80
N LEU A 31 -5.82 -26.57 -9.68
CA LEU A 31 -4.99 -25.36 -9.73
C LEU A 31 -5.80 -24.10 -10.07
N LEU A 32 -6.73 -24.21 -11.02
CA LEU A 32 -7.63 -23.10 -11.38
C LEU A 32 -8.60 -22.76 -10.25
N VAL A 33 -9.20 -23.76 -9.60
CA VAL A 33 -10.06 -23.54 -8.42
C VAL A 33 -9.29 -22.84 -7.31
N ALA A 34 -8.11 -23.35 -6.96
CA ALA A 34 -7.27 -22.76 -5.92
C ALA A 34 -6.82 -21.34 -6.28
N GLY A 35 -6.40 -21.09 -7.52
CA GLY A 35 -5.99 -19.78 -8.00
C GLY A 35 -7.13 -18.76 -8.01
N GLY A 36 -8.33 -19.18 -8.44
CA GLY A 36 -9.54 -18.36 -8.44
C GLY A 36 -9.99 -17.97 -7.03
N LEU A 37 -10.00 -18.94 -6.11
CA LEU A 37 -10.30 -18.70 -4.70
C LEU A 37 -9.24 -17.80 -4.04
N ALA A 38 -7.96 -18.01 -4.33
CA ALA A 38 -6.88 -17.17 -3.82
C ALA A 38 -7.01 -15.72 -4.32
N LEU A 39 -7.31 -15.50 -5.62
CA LEU A 39 -7.57 -14.17 -6.17
C LEU A 39 -8.78 -13.49 -5.53
N GLY A 40 -9.88 -14.22 -5.36
CA GLY A 40 -11.07 -13.74 -4.68
C GLY A 40 -10.76 -13.33 -3.23
N TRP A 41 -10.00 -14.15 -2.51
CA TRP A 41 -9.63 -13.87 -1.12
C TRP A 41 -8.65 -12.70 -1.01
N VAL A 42 -7.60 -12.63 -1.85
CA VAL A 42 -6.64 -11.51 -1.83
C VAL A 42 -7.36 -10.18 -2.04
N THR A 43 -8.28 -10.11 -3.01
CA THR A 43 -9.03 -8.87 -3.28
C THR A 43 -10.01 -8.49 -2.17
N TRP A 44 -10.53 -9.47 -1.42
CA TRP A 44 -11.38 -9.24 -0.27
C TRP A 44 -10.58 -8.81 0.98
N SER A 45 -9.45 -9.47 1.24
CA SER A 45 -8.57 -9.22 2.40
C SER A 45 -7.76 -7.91 2.32
N LEU A 46 -7.62 -7.34 1.11
CA LEU A 46 -6.98 -6.06 0.87
C LEU A 46 -7.68 -4.87 1.55
N ASN A 47 -8.87 -5.07 2.14
CA ASN A 47 -9.72 -3.98 2.57
C ASN A 47 -10.42 -4.27 3.91
N THR A 48 -9.81 -5.11 4.75
CA THR A 48 -10.22 -5.28 6.14
C THR A 48 -9.79 -4.03 6.91
N PRO A 49 -10.66 -3.37 7.70
CA PRO A 49 -10.27 -2.22 8.52
C PRO A 49 -9.03 -2.59 9.34
N GLY A 50 -7.94 -1.87 9.11
CA GLY A 50 -6.66 -2.16 9.75
C GLY A 50 -6.83 -2.16 11.27
N ARG A 51 -6.19 -3.13 11.92
CA ARG A 51 -6.04 -3.14 13.38
C ARG A 51 -5.42 -1.81 13.79
N ARG A 52 -6.08 -1.05 14.67
CA ARG A 52 -5.53 0.19 15.23
C ARG A 52 -4.21 -0.15 15.91
N ILE A 53 -3.11 0.37 15.38
CA ILE A 53 -1.78 0.22 15.98
C ILE A 53 -1.55 1.52 16.77
N PRO A 54 -1.30 1.45 18.09
CA PRO A 54 -1.12 2.65 18.87
C PRO A 54 0.11 3.44 18.37
N PRO A 55 0.05 4.79 18.40
CA PRO A 55 1.22 5.60 18.16
C PRO A 55 2.28 5.30 19.23
N ARG A 56 3.55 5.46 18.88
CA ARG A 56 4.69 5.12 19.76
C ARG A 56 5.84 6.06 19.53
N ILE A 57 6.77 6.15 20.48
CA ILE A 57 8.01 6.89 20.28
C ILE A 57 8.97 6.09 19.40
N THR A 58 9.61 6.74 18.44
CA THR A 58 10.64 6.15 17.59
C THR A 58 11.76 7.15 17.30
N GLN A 59 12.88 6.65 16.79
CA GLN A 59 13.96 7.51 16.31
C GLN A 59 13.64 8.03 14.88
N THR A 60 13.78 9.33 14.72
CA THR A 60 13.79 10.05 13.43
C THR A 60 15.02 9.67 12.62
N GLY A 61 15.01 9.95 11.32
CA GLY A 61 16.18 9.75 10.45
C GLY A 61 17.37 10.64 10.86
N ALA A 62 17.11 11.75 11.55
CA ALA A 62 18.13 12.64 12.12
C ALA A 62 18.69 12.16 13.48
N GLY A 63 18.22 11.02 14.01
CA GLY A 63 18.66 10.46 15.29
C GLY A 63 17.96 11.01 16.53
N ASP A 64 17.06 11.99 16.38
CA ASP A 64 16.23 12.51 17.47
C ASP A 64 14.99 11.63 17.72
N HIS A 65 14.34 11.74 18.88
CA HIS A 65 13.11 11.00 19.19
C HIS A 65 11.88 11.78 18.72
N GLY A 66 10.89 11.06 18.19
CA GLY A 66 9.63 11.64 17.75
C GLY A 66 8.46 10.66 17.81
N LEU A 67 7.27 11.20 17.62
CA LEU A 67 6.04 10.45 17.65
C LEU A 67 5.86 9.71 16.32
N PHE A 68 5.92 8.38 16.35
CA PHE A 68 5.61 7.51 15.23
C PHE A 68 4.12 7.22 15.15
N VAL A 69 3.51 7.66 14.05
CA VAL A 69 2.15 7.34 13.66
C VAL A 69 2.20 6.29 12.56
N PRO A 70 1.93 5.02 12.88
CA PRO A 70 1.99 3.95 11.90
C PRO A 70 0.95 4.15 10.79
N THR A 71 1.39 3.95 9.55
CA THR A 71 0.46 3.63 8.46
C THR A 71 0.33 2.12 8.35
N GLN A 72 -0.85 1.63 7.98
CA GLN A 72 -1.16 0.22 7.88
C GLN A 72 -0.18 -0.47 6.93
N PRO A 73 0.70 -1.36 7.43
CA PRO A 73 1.62 -2.05 6.56
C PRO A 73 0.86 -3.03 5.66
N ASN A 74 1.37 -3.26 4.46
CA ASN A 74 0.89 -4.35 3.61
C ASN A 74 0.90 -5.66 4.42
N SER A 75 -0.25 -6.35 4.41
CA SER A 75 -0.44 -7.58 5.17
C SER A 75 0.60 -8.62 4.76
N PRO A 76 1.26 -9.32 5.71
CA PRO A 76 2.22 -10.39 5.37
C PRO A 76 1.56 -11.47 4.50
N LEU A 77 0.27 -11.70 4.71
CA LEU A 77 -0.52 -12.63 3.93
C LEU A 77 -0.61 -12.23 2.45
N GLN A 78 -0.58 -10.94 2.12
CA GLN A 78 -0.58 -10.50 0.71
C GLN A 78 0.73 -10.85 0.02
N VAL A 79 1.87 -10.69 0.71
CA VAL A 79 3.18 -11.09 0.17
C VAL A 79 3.20 -12.59 -0.10
N ILE A 80 2.75 -13.38 0.87
CA ILE A 80 2.66 -14.84 0.76
C ILE A 80 1.70 -15.22 -0.37
N ALA A 81 0.53 -14.61 -0.44
CA ALA A 81 -0.46 -14.92 -1.47
C ALA A 81 0.05 -14.60 -2.88
N PHE A 82 0.73 -13.46 -3.09
CA PHE A 82 1.37 -13.17 -4.38
C PHE A 82 2.48 -14.14 -4.71
N ALA A 83 3.31 -14.53 -3.74
CA ALA A 83 4.37 -15.52 -3.96
C ALA A 83 3.77 -16.89 -4.36
N VAL A 84 2.78 -17.38 -3.62
CA VAL A 84 2.10 -18.65 -3.91
C VAL A 84 1.44 -18.62 -5.27
N LEU A 85 0.67 -17.56 -5.57
CA LEU A 85 -0.02 -17.43 -6.85
C LEU A 85 0.99 -17.38 -8.01
N GLY A 86 2.09 -16.65 -7.85
CA GLY A 86 3.18 -16.62 -8.83
C GLY A 86 3.78 -18.00 -9.09
N LEU A 87 4.07 -18.76 -8.03
CA LEU A 87 4.59 -20.12 -8.14
C LEU A 87 3.59 -21.09 -8.79
N LEU A 88 2.30 -20.99 -8.46
CA LEU A 88 1.25 -21.80 -9.08
C LEU A 88 1.16 -21.54 -10.59
N PHE A 89 1.23 -20.29 -11.01
CA PHE A 89 1.23 -19.93 -12.43
C PHE A 89 2.48 -20.44 -13.16
N LEU A 90 3.66 -20.35 -12.56
CA LEU A 90 4.88 -20.91 -13.15
C LEU A 90 4.85 -22.44 -13.23
N ALA A 91 4.34 -23.12 -12.20
CA ALA A 91 4.13 -24.56 -12.24
C ALA A 91 3.16 -24.96 -13.35
N GLY A 92 2.04 -24.24 -13.49
CA GLY A 92 1.10 -24.41 -14.59
C GLY A 92 1.73 -24.22 -15.96
N ALA A 93 2.58 -23.20 -16.12
CA ALA A 93 3.34 -22.98 -17.35
C ALA A 93 4.27 -24.17 -17.67
N GLY A 94 4.94 -24.74 -16.65
CA GLY A 94 5.79 -25.92 -16.81
C GLY A 94 5.01 -27.16 -17.27
N VAL A 95 3.84 -27.41 -16.69
CA VAL A 95 2.96 -28.53 -17.09
C VAL A 95 2.46 -28.37 -18.53
N LEU A 96 2.04 -27.15 -18.89
CA LEU A 96 1.60 -26.86 -20.27
C LEU A 96 2.75 -27.01 -21.26
N LEU A 97 3.94 -26.56 -20.90
CA LEU A 97 5.13 -26.69 -21.74
C LEU A 97 5.49 -28.18 -21.95
N TYR A 98 5.42 -29.00 -20.90
CA TYR A 98 5.60 -30.44 -21.02
C TYR A 98 4.60 -31.06 -22.00
N ALA A 99 3.31 -30.71 -21.91
CA ALA A 99 2.28 -31.20 -22.82
C ALA A 99 2.51 -30.75 -24.29
N VAL A 100 3.08 -29.57 -24.52
CA VAL A 100 3.49 -29.14 -25.87
C VAL A 100 4.57 -30.08 -26.41
N LEU A 101 5.56 -30.41 -25.58
CA LEU A 101 6.71 -31.24 -25.97
C LEU A 101 6.32 -32.70 -26.23
N THR A 102 5.34 -33.25 -25.49
CA THR A 102 4.92 -34.65 -25.68
C THR A 102 3.84 -34.82 -26.75
N ASP A 103 2.84 -33.94 -26.76
CA ASP A 103 1.60 -34.16 -27.53
C ASP A 103 1.51 -33.24 -28.77
N SER A 104 2.53 -32.41 -29.03
CA SER A 104 2.58 -31.44 -30.14
C SER A 104 1.37 -30.50 -30.20
N ARG A 105 0.77 -30.21 -29.04
CA ARG A 105 -0.41 -29.33 -28.93
C ARG A 105 0.02 -27.87 -28.97
N TRP A 106 0.18 -27.32 -30.18
CA TRP A 106 0.61 -25.94 -30.41
C TRP A 106 -0.25 -24.88 -29.73
N LEU A 107 -1.56 -25.12 -29.56
CA LEU A 107 -2.46 -24.23 -28.80
C LEU A 107 -2.04 -24.04 -27.34
N SER A 108 -1.37 -25.02 -26.74
CA SER A 108 -0.89 -24.93 -25.35
C SER A 108 0.23 -23.91 -25.17
N LEU A 109 0.96 -23.51 -26.24
CA LEU A 109 1.98 -22.47 -26.16
C LEU A 109 1.41 -21.12 -25.71
N VAL A 110 0.19 -20.79 -26.15
CA VAL A 110 -0.48 -19.55 -25.72
C VAL A 110 -0.71 -19.58 -24.20
N GLY A 111 -1.15 -20.73 -23.68
CA GLY A 111 -1.31 -20.94 -22.24
C GLY A 111 0.01 -20.82 -21.48
N VAL A 112 1.11 -21.37 -22.00
CA VAL A 112 2.45 -21.23 -21.41
C VAL A 112 2.82 -19.75 -21.29
N VAL A 113 2.68 -18.98 -22.37
CA VAL A 113 3.04 -17.55 -22.39
C VAL A 113 2.21 -16.76 -21.37
N VAL A 114 0.89 -17.00 -21.33
CA VAL A 114 -0.02 -16.33 -20.39
C VAL A 114 0.33 -16.69 -18.93
N CYS A 115 0.50 -17.97 -18.63
CA CYS A 115 0.84 -18.43 -17.29
C CYS A 115 2.21 -17.87 -16.83
N LEU A 116 3.20 -17.86 -17.72
CA LEU A 116 4.53 -17.33 -17.42
C LEU A 116 4.48 -15.82 -17.16
N ALA A 117 3.73 -15.06 -17.97
CA ALA A 117 3.56 -13.62 -17.78
C ALA A 117 2.91 -13.30 -16.42
N PHE A 118 1.80 -13.96 -16.07
CA PHE A 118 1.16 -13.76 -14.76
C PHE A 118 2.05 -14.22 -13.60
N GLY A 119 2.72 -15.37 -13.75
CA GLY A 119 3.67 -15.87 -12.75
C GLY A 119 4.76 -14.86 -12.42
N VAL A 120 5.39 -14.28 -13.44
CA VAL A 120 6.41 -13.24 -13.28
C VAL A 120 5.83 -11.99 -12.63
N VAL A 121 4.66 -11.50 -13.07
CA VAL A 121 4.01 -10.31 -12.49
C VAL A 121 3.74 -10.50 -11.00
N PHE A 122 3.21 -11.66 -10.59
CA PHE A 122 2.94 -11.94 -9.18
C PHE A 122 4.21 -12.05 -8.35
N LEU A 123 5.27 -12.70 -8.86
CA LEU A 123 6.55 -12.77 -8.15
C LEU A 123 7.22 -11.41 -8.02
N VAL A 124 7.18 -10.57 -9.07
CA VAL A 124 7.67 -9.18 -9.00
C VAL A 124 6.86 -8.39 -7.97
N GLY A 125 5.54 -8.58 -7.90
CA GLY A 125 4.68 -7.99 -6.88
C GLY A 125 5.05 -8.43 -5.46
N ALA A 126 5.25 -9.74 -5.25
CA ALA A 126 5.69 -10.29 -3.98
C ALA A 126 7.07 -9.75 -3.56
N TRP A 127 8.02 -9.69 -4.48
CA TRP A 127 9.35 -9.13 -4.24
C TRP A 127 9.30 -7.64 -3.92
N ALA A 128 8.50 -6.86 -4.65
CA ALA A 128 8.31 -5.44 -4.37
C ALA A 128 7.69 -5.21 -2.97
N ALA A 129 6.70 -6.02 -2.60
CA ALA A 129 6.07 -5.96 -1.28
C ALA A 129 7.00 -6.41 -0.14
N LEU A 130 7.88 -7.38 -0.41
CA LEU A 130 8.93 -7.78 0.55
C LEU A 130 9.96 -6.67 0.71
N ARG A 131 10.40 -6.07 -0.39
CA ARG A 131 11.35 -4.95 -0.38
C ARG A 131 10.79 -3.73 0.35
N SER A 132 9.51 -3.41 0.16
CA SER A 132 8.87 -2.30 0.89
C SER A 132 8.84 -2.55 2.39
N ARG A 133 8.72 -3.81 2.83
CA ARG A 133 8.78 -4.17 4.26
C ARG A 133 10.18 -4.08 4.84
N ALA A 134 11.21 -4.36 4.04
CA ALA A 134 12.60 -4.24 4.46
C ALA A 134 13.05 -2.77 4.61
N ALA A 135 12.38 -1.81 3.96
CA ALA A 135 12.70 -0.39 4.01
C ALA A 135 12.32 0.32 5.34
N GLY A 136 11.78 -0.44 6.31
CA GLY A 136 11.33 0.08 7.60
C GLY A 136 9.80 0.21 7.70
N PRO A 137 9.27 0.47 8.90
CA PRO A 137 7.83 0.56 9.10
C PRO A 137 7.29 1.84 8.45
N PRO A 138 6.32 1.74 7.53
CA PRO A 138 5.75 2.92 6.89
C PRO A 138 4.92 3.70 7.92
N GLY A 139 4.99 5.02 7.88
CA GLY A 139 4.27 5.88 8.81
C GLY A 139 4.63 7.35 8.67
N ILE A 140 4.11 8.14 9.59
CA ILE A 140 4.49 9.54 9.78
C ILE A 140 5.29 9.60 11.07
N VAL A 141 6.44 10.26 11.06
CA VAL A 141 7.20 10.57 12.27
C VAL A 141 7.12 12.05 12.52
N ILE A 142 6.54 12.43 13.66
CA ILE A 142 6.41 13.81 14.06
C ILE A 142 7.56 14.08 15.04
N GLY A 143 8.67 14.60 14.52
CA GLY A 143 9.86 14.94 15.29
C GLY A 143 9.83 16.39 15.77
N THR A 144 10.77 16.73 16.65
CA THR A 144 10.91 18.10 17.19
C THR A 144 11.28 19.12 16.11
N GLN A 145 12.12 18.71 15.15
CA GLN A 145 12.65 19.56 14.08
C GLN A 145 11.88 19.44 12.75
N ALA A 146 11.35 18.25 12.45
CA ALA A 146 10.73 17.95 11.17
C ALA A 146 9.63 16.90 11.28
N VAL A 147 8.73 16.91 10.30
CA VAL A 147 7.76 15.84 10.06
C VAL A 147 8.27 14.95 8.94
N GLU A 148 8.53 13.67 9.23
CA GLU A 148 8.99 12.69 8.25
C GLU A 148 7.83 11.83 7.73
N LEU A 149 7.62 11.83 6.42
CA LEU A 149 6.71 10.91 5.76
C LEU A 149 7.50 9.70 5.24
N ARG A 150 7.29 8.54 5.87
CA ARG A 150 7.90 7.25 5.51
C ARG A 150 6.98 6.36 4.66
N ASN A 151 5.96 6.94 4.04
CA ASN A 151 5.04 6.23 3.14
C ASN A 151 5.54 6.14 1.69
N ARG A 152 6.74 6.69 1.42
CA ARG A 152 7.40 6.66 0.11
C ARG A 152 8.65 5.79 0.16
N ARG A 153 9.18 5.44 -1.01
CA ARG A 153 10.42 4.65 -1.12
C ARG A 153 11.61 5.36 -0.46
N GLU A 154 11.60 6.69 -0.49
CA GLU A 154 12.55 7.55 0.18
C GLU A 154 11.75 8.41 1.16
N ALA A 155 12.15 8.42 2.43
CA ALA A 155 11.47 9.18 3.46
C ALA A 155 11.60 10.68 3.16
N VAL A 156 10.50 11.42 3.23
CA VAL A 156 10.50 12.87 3.02
C VAL A 156 10.43 13.55 4.37
N ALA A 157 11.55 14.11 4.82
CA ALA A 157 11.60 14.94 6.01
C ALA A 157 11.27 16.39 5.64
N VAL A 158 10.25 16.95 6.28
CA VAL A 158 9.80 18.33 6.07
C VAL A 158 10.04 19.12 7.36
N PRO A 159 10.97 20.09 7.37
CA PRO A 159 11.17 20.97 8.52
C PRO A 159 9.88 21.70 8.90
N TRP A 160 9.64 21.90 10.19
CA TRP A 160 8.45 22.62 10.63
C TRP A 160 8.34 24.03 10.05
N ASP A 161 9.49 24.71 9.87
CA ASP A 161 9.56 26.08 9.36
C ASP A 161 9.16 26.17 7.87
N ASP A 162 9.22 25.05 7.15
CA ASP A 162 8.78 24.96 5.76
C ASP A 162 7.28 24.68 5.64
N ILE A 163 6.60 24.25 6.72
CA ILE A 163 5.19 23.92 6.73
C ILE A 163 4.36 25.18 6.96
N THR A 164 3.54 25.56 5.99
CA THR A 164 2.63 26.71 6.10
C THR A 164 1.27 26.31 6.66
N ALA A 165 0.77 25.13 6.29
CA ALA A 165 -0.50 24.63 6.76
C ALA A 165 -0.57 23.10 6.70
N VAL A 166 -1.46 22.54 7.52
CA VAL A 166 -1.84 21.11 7.45
C VAL A 166 -3.33 21.04 7.12
N ARG A 167 -3.65 20.45 5.97
CA ARG A 167 -5.02 20.35 5.47
C ARG A 167 -5.44 18.92 5.15
N ALA A 168 -6.72 18.65 5.38
CA ALA A 168 -7.40 17.54 4.75
C ALA A 168 -7.89 17.99 3.37
N HIS A 169 -7.71 17.14 2.36
CA HIS A 169 -8.34 17.33 1.06
C HIS A 169 -8.79 15.98 0.50
N TRP A 170 -9.63 16.01 -0.52
CA TRP A 170 -10.05 14.81 -1.22
C TRP A 170 -9.60 14.87 -2.68
N SER A 171 -9.28 13.72 -3.26
CA SER A 171 -9.07 13.58 -4.69
C SER A 171 -10.02 12.54 -5.28
N GLY A 172 -10.58 12.85 -6.44
CA GLY A 172 -11.31 11.87 -7.24
C GLY A 172 -10.33 10.96 -7.97
N GLY A 173 -10.47 9.64 -7.84
CA GLY A 173 -9.60 8.69 -8.51
C GLY A 173 -9.61 8.88 -10.03
N ALA A 174 -8.47 9.28 -10.61
CA ALA A 174 -8.30 9.57 -12.04
C ALA A 174 -8.34 8.32 -12.97
N ARG A 175 -8.78 7.16 -12.48
CA ARG A 175 -8.93 5.96 -13.34
C ARG A 175 -10.20 6.07 -14.16
N ARG A 176 -10.07 6.49 -15.43
CA ARG A 176 -11.07 6.31 -16.49
C ARG A 176 -11.64 4.88 -16.38
N GLY A 177 -12.87 4.74 -15.89
CA GLY A 177 -13.57 3.46 -15.73
C GLY A 177 -13.94 3.06 -14.30
N SER A 178 -13.42 3.71 -13.26
CA SER A 178 -13.87 3.51 -11.87
C SER A 178 -14.76 4.69 -11.45
N MET A 179 -16.09 4.51 -11.46
CA MET A 179 -16.99 5.49 -10.86
C MET A 179 -16.59 5.79 -9.40
N ASN A 180 -16.34 7.06 -9.11
CA ASN A 180 -16.43 7.70 -7.79
C ASN A 180 -15.64 7.05 -6.64
N SER A 181 -14.36 6.71 -6.84
CA SER A 181 -13.45 6.49 -5.71
C SER A 181 -12.99 7.85 -5.20
N VAL A 182 -13.66 8.41 -4.19
CA VAL A 182 -13.17 9.58 -3.45
C VAL A 182 -12.15 9.08 -2.43
N GLU A 183 -10.93 9.60 -2.50
CA GLU A 183 -9.87 9.30 -1.53
C GLU A 183 -9.56 10.55 -0.73
N ASN A 184 -9.56 10.42 0.60
CA ASN A 184 -9.23 11.49 1.53
C ASN A 184 -7.73 11.45 1.85
N TRP A 185 -7.13 12.62 1.91
CA TRP A 185 -5.70 12.81 2.08
C TRP A 185 -5.43 13.85 3.17
N LEU A 186 -4.35 13.64 3.91
CA LEU A 186 -3.75 14.64 4.78
C LEU A 186 -2.50 15.18 4.10
N THR A 187 -2.40 16.51 3.97
CA THR A 187 -1.36 17.20 3.20
C THR A 187 -0.63 18.22 4.05
N LEU A 188 0.70 18.23 3.93
CA LEU A 188 1.56 19.29 4.48
C LEU A 188 1.82 20.32 3.37
N GLU A 189 1.20 21.50 3.48
CA GLU A 189 1.47 22.60 2.55
C GLU A 189 2.81 23.25 2.88
N LEU A 190 3.65 23.42 1.86
CA LEU A 190 4.99 23.96 2.04
C LEU A 190 5.10 25.39 1.53
N THR A 191 5.89 26.23 2.20
CA THR A 191 6.22 27.61 1.76
C THR A 191 6.76 27.60 0.33
N HIS A 192 7.59 26.60 0.03
CA HIS A 192 8.08 26.32 -1.30
C HIS A 192 7.66 24.90 -1.68
N PRO A 193 6.84 24.71 -2.73
CA PRO A 193 6.52 23.37 -3.19
C PRO A 193 7.85 22.65 -3.47
N PRO A 194 7.98 21.37 -3.07
CA PRO A 194 9.24 20.67 -3.19
C PRO A 194 9.63 20.70 -4.66
N ALA A 195 10.77 21.34 -4.95
CA ALA A 195 11.26 21.53 -6.31
C ALA A 195 11.76 20.19 -6.85
N GLY A 196 10.84 19.27 -7.17
CA GLY A 196 11.13 17.91 -7.63
C GLY A 196 12.42 17.36 -7.03
N THR A 197 12.54 17.37 -5.70
CA THR A 197 13.80 17.14 -5.00
C THR A 197 14.19 15.68 -5.10
N GLY A 198 14.87 15.39 -6.19
CA GLY A 198 15.68 14.21 -6.41
C GLY A 198 16.64 14.56 -7.54
N THR A 199 17.93 14.34 -7.33
CA THR A 199 19.03 14.40 -8.31
C THR A 199 18.84 13.45 -9.51
N THR A 200 17.64 12.95 -9.76
CA THR A 200 17.27 12.11 -10.89
C THR A 200 16.17 12.81 -11.70
N PRO A 201 16.39 13.07 -12.99
CA PRO A 201 15.43 13.79 -13.80
C PRO A 201 14.12 13.00 -13.87
N ARG A 202 13.01 13.66 -13.55
CA ARG A 202 11.70 13.40 -14.17
C ARG A 202 11.00 12.08 -13.81
N ARG A 203 11.20 11.50 -12.62
CA ARG A 203 10.20 10.56 -12.09
C ARG A 203 9.02 11.35 -11.56
N LYS A 204 7.94 11.43 -12.36
CA LYS A 204 6.62 11.89 -11.88
C LYS A 204 6.35 11.16 -10.57
N ASP A 205 6.25 11.91 -9.47
CA ASP A 205 5.85 11.37 -8.18
C ASP A 205 4.46 10.76 -8.37
N ALA A 206 4.41 9.42 -8.41
CA ALA A 206 3.17 8.69 -8.64
C ALA A 206 2.14 9.05 -7.57
N LEU A 207 2.60 9.40 -6.35
CA LEU A 207 1.73 9.83 -5.28
C LEU A 207 1.12 11.20 -5.59
N ALA A 208 1.90 12.15 -6.10
CA ALA A 208 1.39 13.46 -6.51
C ALA A 208 0.32 13.36 -7.63
N ALA A 209 0.51 12.43 -8.57
CA ALA A 209 -0.48 12.18 -9.63
C ALA A 209 -1.79 11.58 -9.10
N VAL A 210 -1.74 10.80 -8.02
CA VAL A 210 -2.91 10.15 -7.40
C VAL A 210 -3.60 11.07 -6.38
N SER A 211 -2.83 11.78 -5.56
CA SER A 211 -3.34 12.71 -4.54
C SER A 211 -3.84 14.03 -5.15
N GLY A 212 -3.46 14.34 -6.39
CA GLY A 212 -3.84 15.58 -7.06
C GLY A 212 -3.12 16.82 -6.53
N THR A 213 -2.00 16.63 -5.81
CA THR A 213 -1.23 17.72 -5.21
C THR A 213 0.27 17.43 -5.27
N PRO A 214 1.13 18.44 -5.53
CA PRO A 214 2.58 18.27 -5.51
C PRO A 214 3.17 18.18 -4.10
N TYR A 215 2.38 18.49 -3.07
CA TYR A 215 2.84 18.51 -1.69
C TYR A 215 2.97 17.11 -1.07
N PRO A 216 3.76 16.95 0.01
CA PRO A 216 3.80 15.70 0.78
C PRO A 216 2.42 15.34 1.35
N THR A 217 1.97 14.11 1.09
CA THR A 217 0.62 13.63 1.47
C THR A 217 0.62 12.21 1.99
N VAL A 218 -0.37 11.90 2.83
CA VAL A 218 -0.70 10.53 3.29
C VAL A 218 -2.18 10.26 3.07
N ALA A 219 -2.52 9.07 2.57
CA ALA A 219 -3.91 8.66 2.42
C ALA A 219 -4.52 8.39 3.80
N VAL A 220 -5.67 8.99 4.08
CA VAL A 220 -6.34 8.89 5.39
C VAL A 220 -6.67 7.43 5.75
N ARG A 221 -7.05 6.61 4.76
CA ARG A 221 -7.34 5.19 4.95
C ARG A 221 -6.14 4.36 5.41
N GLU A 222 -4.93 4.85 5.16
CA GLU A 222 -3.69 4.17 5.53
C GLU A 222 -3.31 4.47 6.98
N LEU A 223 -3.89 5.49 7.62
CA LEU A 223 -3.58 5.81 9.01
C LEU A 223 -4.12 4.72 9.95
N ALA A 224 -3.32 4.32 10.93
CA ALA A 224 -3.74 3.40 11.99
C ALA A 224 -4.32 4.11 13.22
N VAL A 225 -4.33 5.45 13.20
CA VAL A 225 -4.89 6.35 14.22
C VAL A 225 -6.10 7.10 13.66
N ASP A 226 -6.82 7.79 14.54
CA ASP A 226 -7.90 8.69 14.13
C ASP A 226 -7.32 9.86 13.30
N PRO A 227 -7.71 10.02 12.02
CA PRO A 227 -7.20 11.06 11.15
C PRO A 227 -7.51 12.48 11.62
N GLU A 228 -8.65 12.69 12.29
CA GLU A 228 -9.05 13.99 12.81
C GLU A 228 -8.13 14.41 13.96
N ARG A 229 -7.87 13.48 14.90
CA ARG A 229 -6.92 13.70 16.01
C ARG A 229 -5.51 13.96 15.52
N LEU A 230 -5.07 13.23 14.49
CA LEU A 230 -3.76 13.47 13.89
C LEU A 230 -3.67 14.87 13.26
N LEU A 231 -4.71 15.28 12.53
CA LEU A 231 -4.80 16.61 11.93
C LEU A 231 -4.76 17.71 12.98
N GLU A 232 -5.53 17.56 14.06
CA GLU A 232 -5.54 18.49 15.20
C GLU A 232 -4.18 18.57 15.89
N ALA A 233 -3.55 17.43 16.17
CA ALA A 233 -2.22 17.40 16.78
C ALA A 233 -1.17 18.08 15.90
N LEU A 234 -1.15 17.81 14.59
CA LEU A 234 -0.23 18.45 13.66
C LEU A 234 -0.44 19.97 13.60
N ARG A 235 -1.70 20.44 13.60
CA ARG A 235 -2.03 21.87 13.66
C ARG A 235 -1.59 22.50 14.98
N PHE A 236 -1.78 21.79 16.09
CA PHE A 236 -1.35 22.24 17.42
C PHE A 236 0.17 22.42 17.48
N TYR A 237 0.98 21.45 17.04
CA TYR A 237 2.44 21.56 17.03
C TYR A 237 2.97 22.55 16.00
N LEU A 238 2.23 22.77 14.91
CA LEU A 238 2.54 23.83 13.96
C LEU A 238 2.38 25.21 14.63
N ALA A 239 1.25 25.44 15.32
CA ALA A 239 0.95 26.70 16.00
C ALA A 239 1.75 26.94 17.29
N ASN A 240 2.23 25.87 17.96
CA ASN A 240 2.92 25.95 19.25
C ASN A 240 4.33 25.31 19.16
N PRO A 241 5.35 26.03 18.68
CA PRO A 241 6.70 25.49 18.55
C PRO A 241 7.31 24.99 19.86
N SER A 242 7.01 25.64 20.99
CA SER A 242 7.48 25.23 22.32
C SER A 242 6.92 23.87 22.76
N ALA A 243 5.71 23.50 22.32
CA ALA A 243 5.09 22.24 22.66
C ALA A 243 5.74 21.04 21.96
N ARG A 244 6.53 21.27 20.90
CA ARG A 244 7.21 20.20 20.15
C ARG A 244 8.19 19.40 21.00
N VAL A 245 8.67 19.95 22.12
CA VAL A 245 9.54 19.23 23.07
C VAL A 245 8.84 17.98 23.64
N GLU A 246 7.50 17.98 23.72
CA GLU A 246 6.74 16.84 24.23
C GLU A 246 6.66 15.65 23.23
N LEU A 247 7.02 15.86 21.95
CA LEU A 247 6.99 14.85 20.87
C LEU A 247 7.92 13.65 21.12
N ALA A 248 8.94 13.83 21.96
CA ALA A 248 9.82 12.75 22.39
C ALA A 248 9.25 11.93 23.57
N GLY A 249 8.10 12.34 24.13
CA GLY A 249 7.54 11.78 25.37
C GLY A 249 6.12 11.21 25.23
N GLN A 250 5.64 10.58 26.30
CA GLN A 250 4.31 9.94 26.33
C GLN A 250 3.15 10.94 26.19
N ALA A 251 3.35 12.22 26.55
CA ALA A 251 2.34 13.26 26.39
C ALA A 251 1.86 13.37 24.92
N ALA A 252 2.77 13.31 23.96
CA ALA A 252 2.43 13.32 22.53
C ALA A 252 1.68 12.06 22.10
N VAL A 253 2.02 10.89 22.68
CA VAL A 253 1.30 9.63 22.43
C VAL A 253 -0.15 9.76 22.92
N SER A 254 -0.37 10.21 24.16
CA SER A 254 -1.70 10.42 24.72
C SER A 254 -2.52 11.43 23.93
N ARG A 255 -1.91 12.55 23.50
CA ARG A 255 -2.60 13.57 22.69
C ARG A 255 -3.16 12.99 21.38
N VAL A 256 -2.38 12.15 20.68
CA VAL A 256 -2.82 11.55 19.41
C VAL A 256 -3.70 10.31 19.63
N ALA A 257 -3.44 9.51 20.66
CA ALA A 257 -4.20 8.29 20.95
C ALA A 257 -5.57 8.60 21.56
N ASP A 258 -5.64 9.51 22.53
CA ASP A 258 -6.80 9.76 23.38
C ASP A 258 -7.53 11.07 23.06
N GLY A 259 -6.87 12.00 22.37
CA GLY A 259 -7.45 13.31 22.04
C GLY A 259 -7.46 14.28 23.23
N THR A 260 -6.69 14.01 24.29
CA THR A 260 -6.56 14.89 25.43
C THR A 260 -5.75 16.13 25.06
N VAL A 261 -6.46 17.23 24.78
CA VAL A 261 -5.89 18.57 24.79
C VAL A 261 -6.04 19.08 26.22
N GLU A 262 -5.07 18.78 27.09
CA GLU A 262 -4.95 19.57 28.32
C GLU A 262 -4.60 21.00 27.90
N GLN A 263 -5.56 21.91 28.13
CA GLN A 263 -5.45 23.35 27.95
C GLN A 263 -4.85 23.99 29.20
#